data_AF-A0A151MN39-F1
#
_entry.id   AF-A0A151MN39-F1
#
_cell.length_a   1.000
_cell.length_b   1.000
_cell.length_c   1.000
_cell.angle_alpha   90.00
_cell.angle_beta   90.00
_cell.angle_gamma   90.00
#
_symmetry.space_group_name_H-M   'P 1'
#
loop_
_entity.id
_entity.type
_entity.pdbx_description
1 polymer ?
#
loop_
_entity_poly.entity_id
_entity_poly.type
_entity_poly.pdbx_seq_one_letter_code
_entity_poly.pdbx_strand_id
1 'polypeptide(L)'
;MSHAFFRSTFRFLLLLLVLLLANSSCKLESTAEIRANYENILIDDINILVNMSARTCDWYCKRKKDEYSSVIFCNDSQEIVSLQIMACDLLKLLYKQYNQKRRGEFYRKAAEVSCMTLDIIQGPCNEKKKMCQESNLHKHGKSPGKKCPQEVCVLKIYISSLQSCWNKFETETIR
;
A
#
# COMPACT_ATOMS: atom_id res chain seq x y z
N MET A 1 -9.56 -48.05 -32.85
CA MET A 1 -9.12 -46.68 -33.21
C MET A 1 -9.05 -45.71 -32.01
N SER A 2 -9.02 -46.18 -30.76
CA SER A 2 -9.09 -45.34 -29.56
C SER A 2 -7.75 -45.08 -28.86
N HIS A 3 -6.71 -45.89 -29.11
CA HIS A 3 -5.39 -45.71 -28.47
C HIS A 3 -4.52 -44.61 -29.08
N ALA A 4 -4.70 -44.29 -30.37
CA ALA A 4 -3.90 -43.27 -31.06
C ALA A 4 -4.33 -41.84 -30.68
N PHE A 5 -5.63 -41.62 -30.46
CA PHE A 5 -6.16 -40.32 -30.04
C PHE A 5 -5.74 -39.96 -28.61
N PHE A 6 -5.72 -40.94 -27.68
CA PHE A 6 -5.39 -40.68 -26.28
C PHE A 6 -3.92 -40.29 -26.04
N ARG A 7 -2.99 -40.81 -26.85
CA ARG A 7 -1.56 -40.47 -26.75
C ARG A 7 -1.22 -39.09 -27.30
N SER A 8 -2.00 -38.59 -28.27
CA SER A 8 -1.76 -37.30 -28.92
C SER A 8 -2.28 -36.12 -28.07
N THR A 9 -3.50 -36.26 -27.52
CA THR A 9 -4.11 -35.22 -26.67
C THR A 9 -3.37 -35.06 -25.34
N PHE A 10 -2.85 -36.15 -24.75
CA PHE A 10 -2.07 -36.09 -23.51
C PHE A 10 -0.75 -35.33 -23.69
N ARG A 11 -0.07 -35.49 -24.83
CA ARG A 11 1.15 -34.73 -25.14
C ARG A 11 0.88 -33.24 -25.32
N PHE A 12 -0.23 -32.90 -25.97
CA PHE A 12 -0.65 -31.50 -26.11
C PHE A 12 -1.03 -30.87 -24.77
N LEU A 13 -1.75 -31.60 -23.91
CA LEU A 13 -2.08 -31.15 -22.56
C LEU A 13 -0.83 -30.95 -21.69
N LEU A 14 0.13 -31.87 -21.74
CA LEU A 14 1.41 -31.71 -21.05
C LEU A 14 2.23 -30.53 -21.56
N LEU A 15 2.29 -30.32 -22.88
CA LEU A 15 2.96 -29.16 -23.46
C LEU A 15 2.25 -27.86 -23.06
N LEU A 16 0.92 -27.82 -23.05
CA LEU A 16 0.17 -26.67 -22.56
C LEU A 16 0.43 -26.42 -21.07
N LEU A 17 0.51 -27.48 -20.25
CA LEU A 17 0.80 -27.38 -18.83
C LEU A 17 2.22 -26.84 -18.60
N VAL A 18 3.20 -27.34 -19.34
CA VAL A 18 4.60 -26.88 -19.30
C VAL A 18 4.71 -25.43 -19.78
N LEU A 19 3.97 -25.04 -20.82
CA LEU A 19 3.91 -23.65 -21.28
C LEU A 19 3.21 -22.74 -20.27
N LEU A 20 2.16 -23.21 -19.58
CA LEU A 20 1.50 -22.47 -18.50
C LEU A 20 2.40 -22.31 -17.28
N LEU A 21 3.18 -23.35 -16.92
CA LEU A 21 4.15 -23.33 -15.83
C LEU A 21 5.41 -22.50 -16.17
N ALA A 22 5.83 -22.48 -17.42
CA ALA A 22 6.92 -21.63 -17.90
C ALA A 22 6.50 -20.16 -18.02
N ASN A 23 5.21 -19.91 -18.35
CA ASN A 23 4.64 -18.57 -18.43
C ASN A 23 4.04 -18.07 -17.11
N SER A 24 3.93 -18.92 -16.08
CA SER A 24 3.80 -18.46 -14.70
C SER A 24 5.16 -17.96 -14.22
N SER A 25 5.67 -16.93 -14.90
CA SER A 25 6.66 -16.03 -14.33
C SER A 25 5.98 -15.37 -13.14
N CYS A 26 5.99 -16.07 -12.00
CA CYS A 26 5.98 -15.42 -10.71
C CYS A 26 7.26 -14.60 -10.69
N LYS A 27 7.17 -13.39 -11.26
CA LYS A 27 8.20 -12.38 -11.15
C LYS A 27 8.07 -11.90 -9.70
N LEU A 28 8.57 -12.73 -8.80
CA LEU A 28 8.86 -12.31 -7.45
C LEU A 28 9.94 -11.25 -7.64
N GLU A 29 9.51 -10.00 -7.72
CA GLU A 29 10.41 -8.86 -7.66
C GLU A 29 11.29 -9.12 -6.45
N SER A 30 12.60 -9.23 -6.68
CA SER A 30 13.49 -9.68 -5.60
C SER A 30 13.31 -8.71 -4.44
N THR A 31 13.35 -9.19 -3.20
CA THR A 31 13.26 -8.34 -2.00
C THR A 31 14.21 -7.13 -2.09
N ALA A 32 15.35 -7.29 -2.79
CA ALA A 32 16.30 -6.23 -3.10
C ALA A 32 15.78 -5.16 -4.06
N GLU A 33 15.02 -5.52 -5.09
CA GLU A 33 14.40 -4.57 -6.03
C GLU A 33 13.26 -3.79 -5.36
N ILE A 34 12.43 -4.45 -4.56
CA ILE A 34 11.42 -3.79 -3.71
C ILE A 34 12.09 -2.77 -2.78
N ARG A 35 13.21 -3.14 -2.15
CA ARG A 35 13.99 -2.24 -1.28
C ARG A 35 14.56 -1.06 -2.06
N ALA A 36 15.22 -1.31 -3.19
CA ALA A 36 15.79 -0.26 -4.02
C ALA A 36 14.72 0.74 -4.46
N ASN A 37 13.52 0.26 -4.82
CA ASN A 37 12.39 1.12 -5.15
C ASN A 37 11.91 1.92 -3.93
N TYR A 38 11.86 1.31 -2.74
CA TYR A 38 11.53 2.03 -1.52
C TYR A 38 12.52 3.17 -1.22
N GLU A 39 13.82 2.85 -1.20
CA GLU A 39 14.90 3.79 -0.88
C GLU A 39 15.00 4.95 -1.90
N ASN A 40 14.82 4.66 -3.19
CA ASN A 40 15.04 5.67 -4.24
C ASN A 40 13.77 6.44 -4.64
N ILE A 41 12.58 5.91 -4.35
CA ILE A 41 11.31 6.47 -4.88
C ILE A 41 10.35 6.87 -3.76
N LEU A 42 10.19 6.05 -2.72
CA LEU A 42 9.06 6.18 -1.80
C LEU A 42 9.41 6.84 -0.45
N ILE A 43 10.65 6.68 0.04
CA ILE A 43 11.02 7.14 1.38
C ILE A 43 10.81 8.65 1.59
N ASP A 44 11.18 9.47 0.60
CA ASP A 44 11.03 10.93 0.67
C ASP A 44 9.57 11.35 0.73
N ASP A 45 8.71 10.67 -0.03
CA ASP A 45 7.28 10.93 -0.07
C ASP A 45 6.59 10.55 1.24
N ILE A 46 7.02 9.46 1.87
CA ILE A 46 6.61 9.09 3.22
C ILE A 46 7.06 10.15 4.23
N ASN A 47 8.31 10.62 4.16
CA ASN A 47 8.83 11.65 5.06
C ASN A 47 8.06 12.97 4.93
N ILE A 48 7.75 13.39 3.70
CA ILE A 48 6.90 14.56 3.43
C ILE A 48 5.52 14.37 4.05
N LEU A 49 4.88 13.21 3.84
CA LEU A 49 3.55 12.91 4.38
C LEU A 49 3.53 12.91 5.92
N VAL A 50 4.54 12.32 6.55
CA VAL A 50 4.71 12.32 8.01
C VAL A 50 4.86 13.75 8.52
N ASN A 51 5.67 14.59 7.88
CA ASN A 51 5.84 16.00 8.25
C ASN A 51 4.52 16.80 8.11
N MET A 52 3.75 16.57 7.04
CA MET A 52 2.41 17.16 6.90
C MET A 52 1.48 16.75 8.05
N SER A 53 1.57 15.49 8.52
CA SER A 53 0.79 14.99 9.64
C SER A 53 1.22 15.57 11.01
N ALA A 54 2.51 15.89 11.17
CA ALA A 54 3.08 16.44 12.41
C ALA A 54 2.59 17.87 12.70
N ARG A 55 2.18 18.61 11.67
CA ARG A 55 1.66 19.97 11.81
C ARG A 55 0.22 20.04 12.33
N THR A 56 -0.40 18.90 12.67
CA THR A 56 -1.84 18.79 12.87
C THR A 56 -2.20 17.91 14.08
N CYS A 57 -2.87 18.47 15.10
CA CYS A 57 -3.70 17.75 16.08
C CYS A 57 -3.03 16.82 17.11
N ASP A 58 -1.73 16.96 17.37
CA ASP A 58 -0.93 16.06 18.22
C ASP A 58 -1.52 15.78 19.62
N TRP A 59 -1.92 16.83 20.34
CA TRP A 59 -2.49 16.70 21.69
C TRP A 59 -3.81 15.91 21.70
N TYR A 60 -4.63 16.05 20.65
CA TYR A 60 -5.92 15.40 20.52
C TYR A 60 -5.74 13.92 20.16
N CYS A 61 -4.82 13.61 19.25
CA CYS A 61 -4.56 12.23 18.83
C CYS A 61 -3.88 11.40 19.93
N LYS A 62 -3.02 12.01 20.75
CA LYS A 62 -2.35 11.31 21.87
C LYS A 62 -3.34 10.70 22.87
N ARG A 63 -4.49 11.33 23.10
CA ARG A 63 -5.56 10.84 23.99
C ARG A 63 -6.33 9.63 23.44
N LYS A 64 -6.22 9.36 22.14
CA LYS A 64 -6.99 8.33 21.43
C LYS A 64 -6.11 7.20 20.87
N LYS A 65 -4.81 7.20 21.19
CA LYS A 65 -3.83 6.27 20.61
C LYS A 65 -4.18 4.80 20.91
N ASP A 66 -4.58 4.48 22.13
CA ASP A 66 -4.83 3.11 22.56
C ASP A 66 -6.06 2.48 21.89
N GLU A 67 -7.02 3.30 21.43
CA GLU A 67 -8.24 2.85 20.73
C GLU A 67 -7.92 2.36 19.31
N TYR A 68 -6.81 2.80 18.71
CA TYR A 68 -6.47 2.54 17.32
C TYR A 68 -5.13 1.81 17.13
N SER A 69 -4.25 1.81 18.13
CA SER A 69 -2.94 1.14 18.05
C SER A 69 -3.05 -0.39 17.96
N SER A 70 -4.16 -0.98 18.40
CA SER A 70 -4.41 -2.41 18.28
C SER A 70 -4.80 -2.89 16.88
N VAL A 71 -5.16 -1.96 15.99
CA VAL A 71 -5.73 -2.30 14.66
C VAL A 71 -4.66 -2.38 13.57
N ILE A 72 -3.48 -1.81 13.80
CA ILE A 72 -2.44 -1.65 12.78
C ILE A 72 -1.14 -2.30 13.24
N PHE A 73 -0.83 -3.45 12.65
CA PHE A 73 0.31 -4.27 13.03
C PHE A 73 1.20 -4.54 11.81
N CYS A 74 2.51 -4.34 11.98
CA CYS A 74 3.52 -4.83 11.05
C CYS A 74 4.02 -6.17 11.60
N ASN A 75 3.74 -7.26 10.89
CA ASN A 75 4.29 -8.57 11.21
C ASN A 75 5.69 -8.68 10.63
N ASP A 76 6.69 -8.79 11.51
CA ASP A 76 8.12 -8.83 11.17
C ASP A 76 8.50 -10.05 10.31
N SER A 77 7.66 -11.09 10.20
CA SER A 77 7.89 -12.20 9.26
C SER A 77 7.08 -12.09 7.96
N GLN A 78 6.27 -11.04 7.82
CA GLN A 78 5.32 -10.83 6.74
C GLN A 78 5.15 -9.32 6.46
N GLU A 79 6.24 -8.57 6.38
CA GLU A 79 6.21 -7.11 6.26
C GLU A 79 5.58 -6.69 4.93
N ILE A 80 5.87 -7.39 3.83
CA ILE A 80 5.23 -7.13 2.52
C ILE A 80 3.71 -7.27 2.59
N VAL A 81 3.21 -8.33 3.24
CA VAL A 81 1.77 -8.53 3.42
C VAL A 81 1.19 -7.45 4.32
N SER A 82 1.92 -7.08 5.38
CA SER A 82 1.52 -6.03 6.32
C SER A 82 1.43 -4.66 5.62
N LEU A 83 2.43 -4.32 4.80
CA LEU A 83 2.49 -3.12 3.97
C LEU A 83 1.32 -3.07 2.97
N GLN A 84 1.00 -4.20 2.33
CA GLN A 84 -0.15 -4.29 1.43
C GLN A 84 -1.45 -4.01 2.16
N ILE A 85 -1.70 -4.68 3.30
CA ILE A 85 -2.92 -4.49 4.11
C ILE A 85 -3.04 -3.03 4.54
N MET A 86 -1.98 -2.46 5.11
CA MET A 86 -1.95 -1.08 5.57
C MET A 86 -2.20 -0.08 4.44
N ALA A 87 -1.54 -0.24 3.29
CA ALA A 87 -1.73 0.64 2.14
C ALA A 87 -3.17 0.56 1.60
N CYS A 88 -3.73 -0.64 1.53
CA CYS A 88 -5.12 -0.85 1.13
C CYS A 88 -6.14 -0.22 2.09
N ASP A 89 -5.99 -0.45 3.39
CA ASP A 89 -6.92 0.09 4.38
C ASP A 89 -6.83 1.60 4.45
N LEU A 90 -5.63 2.17 4.26
CA LEU A 90 -5.46 3.60 4.09
C LEU A 90 -6.21 4.12 2.85
N LEU A 91 -6.14 3.44 1.70
CA LEU A 91 -6.92 3.82 0.51
C LEU A 91 -8.43 3.73 0.73
N LYS A 92 -8.93 2.71 1.45
CA LYS A 92 -10.36 2.61 1.81
C LYS A 92 -10.80 3.79 2.67
N LEU A 93 -10.00 4.15 3.67
CA LEU A 93 -10.27 5.31 4.51
C LEU A 93 -10.30 6.60 3.69
N LEU A 94 -9.31 6.79 2.81
CA LEU A 94 -9.21 7.98 1.96
C LEU A 94 -10.35 8.06 0.94
N TYR A 95 -10.78 6.94 0.35
CA TYR A 95 -11.93 6.89 -0.54
C TYR A 95 -13.22 7.34 0.17
N LYS A 96 -13.41 6.91 1.42
CA LYS A 96 -14.54 7.38 2.25
C LYS A 96 -14.48 8.90 2.47
N GLN A 97 -13.30 9.47 2.72
CA GLN A 97 -13.11 10.91 2.88
C GLN A 97 -13.26 11.70 1.57
N TYR A 98 -12.81 11.13 0.45
CA TYR A 98 -12.93 11.71 -0.89
C TYR A 98 -14.39 11.89 -1.28
N ASN A 99 -15.23 10.88 -1.05
CA ASN A 99 -16.69 10.96 -1.27
C ASN A 99 -17.35 12.04 -0.40
N GLN A 100 -16.74 12.41 0.73
CA GLN A 100 -17.18 13.49 1.61
C GLN A 100 -16.61 14.86 1.21
N LYS A 101 -15.98 14.99 0.02
CA LYS A 101 -15.35 16.21 -0.52
C LYS A 101 -14.25 16.80 0.37
N ARG A 102 -13.66 16.02 1.30
CA ARG A 102 -12.47 16.43 2.04
C ARG A 102 -11.25 16.24 1.15
N ARG A 103 -10.97 17.26 0.34
CA ARG A 103 -9.83 17.30 -0.58
C ARG A 103 -8.82 18.28 -0.02
N GLY A 104 -7.65 17.78 0.34
CA GLY A 104 -6.52 18.58 0.77
C GLY A 104 -5.24 17.88 0.37
N GLU A 105 -4.16 18.64 0.24
CA GLU A 105 -2.84 18.14 -0.16
C GLU A 105 -2.39 16.94 0.70
N PHE A 106 -2.67 16.98 2.00
CA PHE A 106 -2.40 15.87 2.94
C PHE A 106 -3.06 14.56 2.51
N TYR A 107 -4.36 14.56 2.20
CA TYR A 107 -5.10 13.37 1.79
C TYR A 107 -4.65 12.86 0.43
N ARG A 108 -4.29 13.77 -0.49
CA ARG A 108 -3.76 13.40 -1.81
C ARG A 108 -2.40 12.72 -1.66
N LYS A 109 -1.49 13.29 -0.87
CA LYS A 109 -0.17 12.69 -0.64
C LYS A 109 -0.27 11.34 0.08
N ALA A 110 -1.24 11.19 1.00
CA ALA A 110 -1.54 9.91 1.62
C ALA A 110 -1.98 8.85 0.59
N ALA A 111 -2.86 9.22 -0.35
CA ALA A 111 -3.27 8.31 -1.41
C ALA A 111 -2.10 7.95 -2.33
N GLU A 112 -1.29 8.93 -2.72
CA GLU A 112 -0.09 8.76 -3.55
C GLU A 112 0.88 7.75 -2.91
N VAL A 113 1.24 7.94 -1.64
CA VAL A 113 2.11 7.03 -0.88
C VAL A 113 1.54 5.62 -0.79
N SER A 114 0.24 5.47 -0.52
CA SER A 114 -0.40 4.15 -0.52
C SER A 114 -0.35 3.47 -1.90
N CYS A 115 -0.58 4.22 -2.96
CA CYS A 115 -0.55 3.72 -4.33
C CYS A 115 0.85 3.25 -4.70
N MET A 116 1.87 4.08 -4.47
CA MET A 116 3.27 3.73 -4.72
C MET A 116 3.70 2.54 -3.87
N THR A 117 3.28 2.44 -2.61
CA THR A 117 3.50 1.25 -1.79
C THR A 117 2.98 -0.01 -2.49
N LEU A 118 1.72 0.01 -2.95
CA LEU A 118 1.08 -1.11 -3.64
C LEU A 118 1.67 -1.38 -5.04
N ASP A 119 2.25 -0.39 -5.70
CA ASP A 119 2.94 -0.57 -6.98
C ASP A 119 4.29 -1.25 -6.76
N ILE A 120 5.09 -0.76 -5.80
CA ILE A 120 6.41 -1.29 -5.47
C ILE A 120 6.34 -2.74 -4.97
N ILE A 121 5.35 -3.08 -4.14
CA ILE A 121 5.19 -4.47 -3.66
C ILE A 121 4.30 -5.32 -4.58
N GLN A 122 3.83 -4.75 -5.70
CA GLN A 122 2.88 -5.37 -6.62
C GLN A 122 1.61 -5.95 -5.95
N GLY A 123 1.16 -5.33 -4.85
CA GLY A 123 0.08 -5.81 -4.01
C GLY A 123 -1.32 -5.56 -4.63
N PRO A 124 -2.21 -6.56 -4.68
CA PRO A 124 -3.58 -6.35 -5.13
C PRO A 124 -4.39 -5.52 -4.14
N CYS A 125 -5.23 -4.63 -4.66
CA CYS A 125 -6.16 -3.83 -3.87
C CYS A 125 -7.31 -3.32 -4.74
N ASN A 126 -8.56 -3.50 -4.30
CA ASN A 126 -9.73 -3.10 -5.09
C ASN A 126 -9.82 -1.57 -5.24
N GLU A 127 -9.46 -0.85 -4.19
CA GLU A 127 -9.50 0.61 -4.15
C GLU A 127 -8.37 1.27 -4.96
N LYS A 128 -7.30 0.53 -5.29
CA LYS A 128 -6.14 1.02 -6.04
C LYS A 128 -6.56 1.60 -7.39
N LYS A 129 -7.40 0.90 -8.17
CA LYS A 129 -7.81 1.39 -9.49
C LYS A 129 -8.56 2.72 -9.41
N LYS A 130 -9.40 2.92 -8.39
CA LYS A 130 -10.22 4.13 -8.23
C LYS A 130 -9.38 5.29 -7.70
N MET A 131 -8.61 5.07 -6.64
CA MET A 131 -7.87 6.13 -5.96
C MET A 131 -6.55 6.50 -6.65
N CYS A 132 -5.83 5.51 -7.19
CA CYS A 132 -4.50 5.72 -7.76
C CYS A 132 -4.54 6.27 -9.19
N GLN A 133 -5.67 6.13 -9.90
CA GLN A 133 -5.87 6.75 -11.21
C GLN A 133 -6.48 8.16 -11.07
N GLU A 134 -7.33 8.38 -10.08
CA GLU A 134 -7.98 9.69 -9.83
C GLU A 134 -7.11 10.69 -9.04
N SER A 135 -6.04 10.26 -8.37
CA SER A 135 -5.11 11.15 -7.64
C SER A 135 -4.41 12.18 -8.53
N ASN A 136 -4.41 11.97 -9.85
CA ASN A 136 -3.92 12.92 -10.86
C ASN A 136 -4.91 14.06 -11.17
N LEU A 137 -6.16 13.99 -10.68
CA LEU A 137 -7.19 14.99 -10.95
C LEU A 137 -7.46 15.87 -9.73
N HIS A 138 -7.08 17.14 -9.88
CA HIS A 138 -7.41 18.33 -9.07
C HIS A 138 -6.40 18.75 -7.98
N LYS A 139 -5.65 19.81 -8.30
CA LYS A 139 -4.68 20.52 -7.45
C LYS A 139 -5.30 21.50 -6.44
N HIS A 140 -6.62 21.62 -6.37
CA HIS A 140 -7.26 22.60 -5.48
C HIS A 140 -8.20 21.93 -4.48
N GLY A 141 -7.70 21.84 -3.25
CA GLY A 141 -8.45 21.46 -2.06
C GLY A 141 -8.00 22.33 -0.89
N LYS A 142 -8.96 22.83 -0.10
CA LYS A 142 -8.64 23.67 1.08
C LYS A 142 -7.86 22.84 2.10
N SER A 143 -6.86 23.45 2.74
CA SER A 143 -6.18 22.85 3.88
C SER A 143 -7.21 22.43 4.94
N PRO A 144 -6.96 21.36 5.72
CA PRO A 144 -7.82 21.01 6.83
C PRO A 144 -8.05 22.24 7.72
N GLY A 145 -9.31 22.59 7.97
CA GLY A 145 -9.65 23.69 8.89
C GLY A 145 -9.18 23.39 10.32
N LYS A 146 -9.09 24.42 11.17
CA LYS A 146 -8.52 24.38 12.53
C LYS A 146 -9.13 23.36 13.53
N LYS A 147 -10.21 22.65 13.17
CA LYS A 147 -10.78 21.58 14.01
C LYS A 147 -10.03 20.28 13.70
N CYS A 148 -9.84 19.44 14.71
CA CYS A 148 -9.16 18.16 14.61
C CYS A 148 -10.18 17.01 14.55
N PRO A 149 -10.62 16.57 13.36
CA PRO A 149 -11.47 15.40 13.25
C PRO A 149 -10.73 14.14 13.75
N GLN A 150 -11.47 13.25 14.41
CA GLN A 150 -10.98 11.93 14.81
C GLN A 150 -10.37 11.15 13.63
N GLU A 151 -10.88 11.36 12.42
CA GLU A 151 -10.36 10.70 11.22
C GLU A 151 -8.92 11.14 10.88
N VAL A 152 -8.50 12.36 11.23
CA VAL A 152 -7.12 12.83 11.03
C VAL A 152 -6.15 12.07 11.94
N CYS A 153 -6.57 11.77 13.17
CA CYS A 153 -5.75 10.98 14.09
C CYS A 153 -5.58 9.55 13.61
N VAL A 154 -6.66 8.92 13.13
CA VAL A 154 -6.59 7.58 12.56
C VAL A 154 -5.62 7.55 11.38
N LEU A 155 -5.72 8.51 10.46
CA LEU A 155 -4.80 8.63 9.33
C LEU A 155 -3.34 8.79 9.77
N LYS A 156 -3.07 9.62 10.79
CA LYS A 156 -1.72 9.80 11.32
C LYS A 156 -1.12 8.51 11.88
N ILE A 157 -1.92 7.70 12.56
CA ILE A 157 -1.49 6.39 13.07
C ILE A 157 -1.17 5.46 11.90
N TYR A 158 -2.04 5.35 10.90
CA TYR A 158 -1.77 4.56 9.68
C TYR A 158 -0.46 4.96 9.00
N ILE A 159 -0.23 6.27 8.82
CA ILE A 159 0.98 6.78 8.17
C ILE A 159 2.23 6.43 8.98
N SER A 160 2.18 6.62 10.31
CA SER A 160 3.32 6.33 11.18
C SER A 160 3.64 4.83 11.22
N SER A 161 2.61 3.97 11.25
CA SER A 161 2.77 2.51 11.20
C SER A 161 3.30 2.03 9.85
N LEU A 162 2.83 2.62 8.75
CA LEU A 162 3.30 2.31 7.39
C LEU A 162 4.79 2.62 7.26
N GLN A 163 5.22 3.82 7.67
CA GLN A 163 6.63 4.21 7.68
C GLN A 163 7.46 3.25 8.54
N SER A 164 7.00 2.96 9.76
CA SER A 164 7.72 2.06 10.65
C SER A 164 7.88 0.66 10.04
N CYS A 165 6.90 0.15 9.30
CA CYS A 165 6.97 -1.16 8.68
C CYS A 165 7.92 -1.19 7.48
N TRP A 166 7.93 -0.13 6.68
CA TRP A 166 8.91 0.05 5.62
C TRP A 166 10.35 0.09 6.17
N ASN A 167 10.58 0.83 7.26
CA ASN A 167 11.89 0.87 7.91
C ASN A 167 12.31 -0.50 8.45
N LYS A 168 11.38 -1.30 9.00
CA LYS A 168 11.68 -2.67 9.44
C LYS A 168 12.13 -3.55 8.29
N PHE A 169 11.35 -3.56 7.21
CA PHE A 169 11.65 -4.30 5.98
C PHE A 169 13.03 -3.94 5.37
N GLU A 170 13.46 -2.68 5.53
CA GLU A 170 14.81 -2.23 5.17
C GLU A 170 15.88 -2.86 6.08
N THR A 171 15.70 -2.77 7.40
CA THR A 171 16.72 -3.13 8.39
C THR A 171 16.96 -4.62 8.60
N GLU A 172 15.99 -5.51 8.37
CA GLU A 172 16.10 -6.93 8.78
C GLU A 172 17.04 -7.81 7.93
N THR A 173 17.58 -7.31 6.82
CA THR A 173 18.54 -8.09 5.99
C THR A 173 20.00 -7.69 6.14
N ILE A 174 20.33 -6.81 7.09
CA ILE A 174 21.73 -6.51 7.47
C ILE A 174 22.24 -7.51 8.54
N ARG A 175 21.42 -8.46 8.98
CA ARG A 175 21.81 -9.61 9.82
C ARG A 175 21.94 -10.88 9.00
#